data_AF-A0A3S2PBC2-F1
#
_entry.id   AF-A0A3S2PBC2-F1
#
_cell.length_a   1.000
_cell.length_b   1.000
_cell.length_c   1.000
_cell.angle_alpha   90.00
_cell.angle_beta   90.00
_cell.angle_gamma   90.00
#
_symmetry.space_group_name_H-M   'P 1'
#
loop_
_entity.id
_entity.type
_entity.pdbx_description
1 polymer ?
#
loop_
_entity_poly.entity_id
_entity_poly.type
_entity_poly.pdbx_seq_one_letter_code
_entity_poly.pdbx_strand_id
1 'polypeptide(L)'
;MCRSTDAFSCEKVVELLQTDLSSQLKILTETLKPSETPAQRVISSFKALSSTWSRLLDEAQLLNFLHNITVNLRPFVASQAGSEADLDGLQGAAEVKSDEQRLAESSGEQIDPAPAETKEWLMPEAASSYSELPLQYNGFCGSTLVSSDGLLLPGGRLAGGQPLQTGHGVQGLLEVCGCSSGSRAEVGAAAAVGLKAALEDEQKLPVQVKVTVLGTPAEEEGGGKVDMLRDGAFEGLDVVFMAHPSKEDATYLPCVSEQDVTVKYHGKAAHASAYPWKGINALDAAVLCYNNLSALRQQMRPDWRVHGIIKNRGVKPNIIPDYTELEYYLRTPSRTELPVLKAKAESCFRSAAMATGCEVEIEFTRNQYDNILRISALEDLYERNGTALGMNFTTDEDVLKNESGSTDFGNVTFAVPGIHPYFYIGSDALNHTDEYRAAAGDERAQFFALRVAKALAMTAVDLILHPELLQKVKQEFTEVRRREDKR
;
A
#
# COMPACT_ATOMS: atom_id res chain seq x y z
N MET A 1 -1.88 -30.20 11.41
CA MET A 1 -1.67 -30.09 9.95
C MET A 1 -2.74 -30.92 9.25
N CYS A 2 -3.80 -30.28 8.78
CA CYS A 2 -4.87 -30.87 7.96
C CYS A 2 -4.30 -31.56 6.72
N ARG A 3 -4.92 -32.67 6.30
CA ARG A 3 -4.58 -33.43 5.07
C ARG A 3 -5.64 -33.28 3.96
N SER A 4 -6.71 -32.54 4.21
CA SER A 4 -7.85 -32.32 3.32
C SER A 4 -7.59 -31.15 2.37
N THR A 5 -7.69 -31.37 1.06
CA THR A 5 -7.42 -30.36 0.01
C THR A 5 -8.68 -29.76 -0.62
N ASP A 6 -9.87 -30.26 -0.28
CA ASP A 6 -11.14 -29.84 -0.85
C ASP A 6 -12.32 -30.00 0.14
N ALA A 7 -13.44 -29.31 -0.12
CA ALA A 7 -14.59 -29.23 0.77
C ALA A 7 -15.28 -30.59 1.01
N PHE A 8 -15.35 -31.43 -0.03
CA PHE A 8 -15.99 -32.74 0.06
C PHE A 8 -15.16 -33.72 0.90
N SER A 9 -13.83 -33.68 0.76
CA SER A 9 -12.91 -34.40 1.62
C SER A 9 -12.96 -33.91 3.07
N CYS A 10 -13.09 -32.60 3.28
CA CYS A 10 -13.21 -31.98 4.60
C CYS A 10 -14.51 -32.40 5.31
N GLU A 11 -15.64 -32.40 4.60
CA GLU A 11 -16.95 -32.84 5.11
C GLU A 11 -16.90 -34.31 5.59
N LYS A 12 -16.33 -35.21 4.78
CA LYS A 12 -16.13 -36.62 5.18
C LYS A 12 -15.24 -36.77 6.42
N VAL A 13 -14.22 -35.95 6.56
CA VAL A 13 -13.34 -35.97 7.75
C VAL A 13 -14.08 -35.47 8.99
N VAL A 14 -14.92 -34.44 8.85
CA VAL A 14 -15.79 -33.95 9.93
C VAL A 14 -16.78 -35.03 10.38
N GLU A 15 -17.45 -35.73 9.45
CA GLU A 15 -18.36 -36.84 9.77
C GLU A 15 -17.67 -37.99 10.52
N LEU A 16 -16.45 -38.35 10.08
CA LEU A 16 -15.63 -39.37 10.74
C LEU A 16 -15.22 -38.93 12.15
N LEU A 17 -14.82 -37.68 12.34
CA LEU A 17 -14.44 -37.14 13.65
C LEU A 17 -15.63 -37.00 14.60
N GLN A 18 -16.83 -36.67 14.10
CA GLN A 18 -18.07 -36.68 14.88
C GLN A 18 -18.45 -38.09 15.35
N THR A 19 -18.26 -39.09 14.48
CA THR A 19 -18.49 -40.50 14.82
C THR A 19 -17.48 -40.98 15.86
N ASP A 20 -16.20 -40.65 15.71
CA ASP A 20 -15.15 -40.98 16.68
C ASP A 20 -15.40 -40.30 18.04
N LEU A 21 -15.73 -39.00 18.04
CA LEU A 21 -16.08 -38.26 19.26
C LEU A 21 -17.26 -38.91 20.00
N SER A 22 -18.29 -39.33 19.26
CA SER A 22 -19.45 -40.02 19.82
C SER A 22 -19.08 -41.38 20.42
N SER A 23 -18.15 -42.10 19.80
CA SER A 23 -17.62 -43.37 20.32
C SER A 23 -16.81 -43.15 21.60
N GLN A 24 -15.90 -42.16 21.61
CA GLN A 24 -15.09 -41.81 22.78
C GLN A 24 -15.94 -41.35 23.97
N LEU A 25 -17.03 -40.60 23.72
CA LEU A 25 -17.99 -40.21 24.75
C LEU A 25 -18.71 -41.42 25.38
N LYS A 26 -19.07 -42.43 24.59
CA LYS A 26 -19.66 -43.68 25.10
C LYS A 26 -18.66 -44.46 25.96
N ILE A 27 -17.41 -44.58 25.51
CA ILE A 27 -16.33 -45.24 26.26
C ILE A 27 -16.09 -44.51 27.59
N LEU A 28 -16.05 -43.18 27.59
CA LEU A 28 -15.91 -42.39 28.82
C LEU A 28 -17.11 -42.62 29.76
N THR A 29 -18.33 -42.63 29.23
CA THR A 29 -19.55 -42.87 30.01
C THR A 29 -19.55 -44.25 30.66
N GLU A 30 -19.12 -45.29 29.94
CA GLU A 30 -19.00 -46.66 30.47
C GLU A 30 -17.87 -46.79 31.49
N THR A 31 -16.75 -46.09 31.27
CA THR A 31 -15.62 -46.04 32.18
C THR A 31 -15.98 -45.39 33.51
N LEU A 32 -16.97 -44.49 33.54
CA LEU A 32 -17.44 -43.79 34.74
C LEU A 32 -18.57 -44.50 35.50
N LYS A 33 -19.13 -45.61 34.97
CA LYS A 33 -20.21 -46.39 35.63
C LYS A 33 -19.78 -47.14 36.91
N PRO A 34 -18.56 -47.68 37.04
CA PRO A 34 -18.11 -48.35 38.27
C PRO A 34 -17.80 -47.35 39.39
N SER A 35 -18.16 -47.68 40.63
CA SER A 35 -17.97 -46.83 41.82
C SER A 35 -16.50 -46.59 42.20
N GLU A 36 -15.56 -47.41 41.72
CA GLU A 36 -14.11 -47.22 41.89
C GLU A 36 -13.41 -47.35 40.53
N THR A 37 -13.21 -46.21 39.85
CA THR A 37 -12.49 -46.17 38.57
C THR A 37 -11.11 -45.51 38.75
N PRO A 38 -10.00 -46.15 38.34
CA PRO A 38 -8.67 -45.56 38.48
C PRO A 38 -8.54 -44.23 37.72
N ALA A 39 -8.10 -43.17 38.40
CA ALA A 39 -7.98 -41.81 37.84
C ALA A 39 -7.16 -41.75 36.53
N GLN A 40 -6.17 -42.62 36.39
CA GLN A 40 -5.32 -42.70 35.20
C GLN A 40 -6.07 -43.17 33.94
N ARG A 41 -7.09 -44.03 34.08
CA ARG A 41 -7.96 -44.42 32.95
C ARG A 41 -8.85 -43.26 32.52
N VAL A 42 -9.44 -42.55 33.47
CA VAL A 42 -10.28 -41.36 33.22
C VAL A 42 -9.47 -40.27 32.52
N ILE A 43 -8.27 -39.95 33.00
CA ILE A 43 -7.37 -38.95 32.39
C ILE A 43 -6.99 -39.33 30.95
N SER A 44 -6.75 -40.62 30.68
CA SER A 44 -6.41 -41.10 29.34
C SER A 44 -7.58 -40.93 28.36
N SER A 45 -8.80 -41.24 28.81
CA SER A 45 -10.02 -41.01 28.03
C SER A 45 -10.27 -39.52 27.77
N PHE A 46 -10.03 -38.65 28.75
CA PHE A 46 -10.14 -37.19 28.57
C PHE A 46 -9.11 -36.64 27.58
N LYS A 47 -7.86 -37.13 27.60
CA LYS A 47 -6.84 -36.72 26.62
C LYS A 47 -7.22 -37.13 25.19
N ALA A 48 -7.72 -38.34 25.00
CA ALA A 48 -8.20 -38.81 23.70
C ALA A 48 -9.39 -37.95 23.22
N LEU A 49 -10.36 -37.70 24.10
CA LEU A 49 -11.53 -36.87 23.79
C LEU A 49 -11.15 -35.42 23.43
N SER A 50 -10.25 -34.82 24.20
CA SER A 50 -9.74 -33.46 23.93
C SER A 50 -9.01 -33.39 22.60
N SER A 51 -8.21 -34.42 22.25
CA SER A 51 -7.51 -34.45 20.97
C SER A 51 -8.46 -34.61 19.79
N THR A 52 -9.49 -35.46 19.90
CA THR A 52 -10.52 -35.61 18.85
C THR A 52 -11.35 -34.33 18.72
N TRP A 53 -11.71 -33.68 19.83
CA TRP A 53 -12.44 -32.41 19.84
C TRP A 53 -11.66 -31.28 19.16
N SER A 54 -10.38 -31.10 19.49
CA SER A 54 -9.55 -30.07 18.85
C SER A 54 -9.44 -30.28 17.34
N ARG A 55 -9.27 -31.53 16.89
CA ARG A 55 -9.24 -31.85 15.46
C ARG A 55 -10.58 -31.59 14.75
N LEU A 56 -11.69 -31.88 15.43
CA LEU A 56 -13.03 -31.59 14.91
C LEU A 56 -13.25 -30.08 14.75
N LEU A 57 -12.78 -29.28 15.72
CA LEU A 57 -12.87 -27.82 15.66
C LEU A 57 -12.07 -27.25 14.48
N ASP A 58 -10.84 -27.73 14.28
CA ASP A 58 -9.97 -27.30 13.17
C ASP A 58 -10.60 -27.61 11.80
N GLU A 59 -11.12 -28.83 11.60
CA GLU A 59 -11.74 -29.25 10.32
C GLU A 59 -13.10 -28.58 10.11
N ALA A 60 -13.88 -28.32 11.16
CA ALA A 60 -15.14 -27.57 11.07
C ALA A 60 -14.90 -26.09 10.69
N GLN A 61 -13.82 -25.48 11.20
CA GLN A 61 -13.42 -24.12 10.81
C GLN A 61 -12.98 -24.07 9.34
N LEU A 62 -12.20 -25.06 8.88
CA LEU A 62 -11.82 -25.17 7.47
C LEU A 62 -13.04 -25.35 6.56
N LEU A 63 -13.99 -26.21 6.93
CA LEU A 63 -15.23 -26.41 6.16
C LEU A 63 -16.07 -25.13 6.08
N ASN A 64 -16.18 -24.38 7.18
CA ASN A 64 -16.88 -23.10 7.21
C ASN A 64 -16.18 -22.06 6.31
N PHE A 65 -14.86 -22.03 6.32
CA PHE A 65 -14.07 -21.19 5.43
C PHE A 65 -14.31 -21.52 3.94
N LEU A 66 -14.24 -22.79 3.57
CA LEU A 66 -14.50 -23.26 2.19
C LEU A 66 -15.95 -23.02 1.75
N HIS A 67 -16.92 -23.18 2.67
CA HIS A 67 -18.32 -22.85 2.41
C HIS A 67 -18.52 -21.36 2.14
N ASN A 68 -17.89 -20.49 2.93
CA ASN A 68 -17.95 -19.04 2.74
C ASN A 68 -17.35 -18.62 1.39
N ILE A 69 -16.24 -19.23 0.97
CA ILE A 69 -15.69 -19.03 -0.39
C ILE A 69 -16.74 -19.39 -1.45
N THR A 70 -17.38 -20.56 -1.32
CA THR A 70 -18.39 -21.03 -2.28
C THR A 70 -19.62 -20.11 -2.34
N VAL A 71 -20.09 -19.61 -1.20
CA VAL A 71 -21.23 -18.67 -1.11
C VAL A 71 -20.88 -17.33 -1.75
N ASN A 72 -19.68 -16.80 -1.49
CA ASN A 72 -19.23 -15.52 -2.03
C ASN A 72 -18.94 -15.57 -3.54
N LEU A 73 -18.61 -16.74 -4.08
CA LEU A 73 -18.44 -16.95 -5.52
C LEU A 73 -19.76 -17.21 -6.27
N ARG A 74 -20.87 -17.47 -5.56
CA ARG A 74 -22.18 -17.78 -6.17
C ARG A 74 -22.73 -16.65 -7.05
N PRO A 75 -22.65 -15.36 -6.68
CA PRO A 75 -23.04 -14.25 -7.57
C PRO A 75 -22.20 -14.19 -8.85
N PHE A 76 -20.91 -14.53 -8.77
CA PHE A 76 -20.00 -14.57 -9.92
C PHE A 76 -20.39 -15.70 -10.89
N VAL A 77 -20.61 -16.92 -10.40
CA VAL A 77 -21.08 -18.04 -11.22
C VAL A 77 -22.47 -17.77 -11.81
N ALA A 78 -23.37 -17.13 -11.06
CA ALA A 78 -24.69 -16.73 -11.56
C ALA A 78 -24.61 -15.65 -12.65
N SER A 79 -23.64 -14.73 -12.58
CA SER A 79 -23.39 -13.73 -13.63
C SER A 79 -22.81 -14.32 -14.92
N GLN A 80 -22.19 -15.50 -14.84
CA GLN A 80 -21.69 -16.27 -15.97
C GLN A 80 -22.73 -17.24 -16.55
N ALA A 81 -23.86 -17.44 -15.87
CA ALA A 81 -24.94 -18.35 -16.28
C ALA A 81 -25.98 -17.70 -17.24
N GLY A 82 -25.62 -16.56 -17.86
CA GLY A 82 -26.40 -15.90 -18.91
C GLY A 82 -26.30 -16.65 -20.24
N SER A 83 -27.28 -17.53 -20.48
CA SER A 83 -27.70 -18.24 -21.70
C SER A 83 -26.72 -18.42 -22.87
N GLU A 84 -26.38 -19.68 -23.16
CA GLU A 84 -25.90 -20.18 -24.47
C GLU A 84 -26.81 -19.79 -25.66
N ALA A 85 -28.02 -19.28 -25.43
CA ALA A 85 -28.97 -18.88 -26.46
C ALA A 85 -28.61 -17.59 -27.23
N ASP A 86 -27.61 -16.83 -26.76
CA ASP A 86 -27.21 -15.54 -27.39
C ASP A 86 -25.94 -15.63 -28.26
N LEU A 87 -25.36 -16.84 -28.40
CA LEU A 87 -24.16 -17.05 -29.25
C LEU A 87 -24.50 -17.37 -30.71
N ASP A 88 -25.71 -17.86 -31.02
CA ASP A 88 -26.14 -18.16 -32.39
C ASP A 88 -26.26 -16.91 -33.27
N GLY A 89 -26.53 -15.74 -32.68
CA GLY A 89 -26.60 -14.46 -33.39
C GLY A 89 -25.24 -13.90 -33.80
N LEU A 90 -24.15 -14.29 -33.12
CA LEU A 90 -22.79 -13.80 -33.37
C LEU A 90 -21.99 -14.70 -34.32
N GLN A 91 -22.41 -15.95 -34.56
CA GLN A 91 -21.74 -16.87 -35.50
C GLN A 91 -22.11 -16.64 -36.98
N GLY A 92 -23.11 -15.81 -37.28
CA GLY A 92 -23.61 -15.63 -38.66
C GLY A 92 -22.76 -14.76 -39.59
N ALA A 93 -21.70 -14.10 -39.12
CA ALA A 93 -21.00 -13.07 -39.91
C ALA A 93 -19.46 -13.12 -39.92
N ALA A 94 -18.82 -14.09 -39.27
CA ALA A 94 -17.36 -14.19 -39.27
C ALA A 94 -16.89 -15.61 -39.61
N GLU A 95 -16.29 -15.77 -40.78
CA GLU A 95 -15.64 -17.02 -41.18
C GLU A 95 -14.30 -17.15 -40.41
N VAL A 96 -14.27 -18.02 -39.41
CA VAL A 96 -13.06 -18.27 -38.60
C VAL A 96 -12.10 -19.14 -39.43
N LYS A 97 -10.99 -18.54 -39.87
CA LYS A 97 -9.94 -19.24 -40.64
C LYS A 97 -9.26 -20.34 -39.82
N SER A 98 -8.96 -21.47 -40.45
CA SER A 98 -8.27 -22.59 -39.80
C SER A 98 -6.81 -22.27 -39.48
N ASP A 99 -6.21 -23.04 -38.57
CA ASP A 99 -4.79 -22.90 -38.19
C ASP A 99 -3.86 -23.06 -39.39
N GLU A 100 -4.20 -23.95 -40.34
CA GLU A 100 -3.46 -24.16 -41.58
C GLU A 100 -3.53 -22.93 -42.51
N GLN A 101 -4.67 -22.23 -42.55
CA GLN A 101 -4.81 -20.96 -43.28
C GLN A 101 -3.98 -19.84 -42.64
N ARG A 102 -3.89 -19.81 -41.30
CA ARG A 102 -3.06 -18.84 -40.56
C ARG A 102 -1.55 -19.13 -40.69
N LEU A 103 -1.16 -20.41 -40.77
CA LEU A 103 0.22 -20.85 -40.98
C LEU A 103 0.71 -20.58 -42.41
N ALA A 104 -0.16 -20.72 -43.42
CA ALA A 104 0.19 -20.38 -44.81
C ALA A 104 0.49 -18.88 -44.98
N GLU A 105 -0.24 -18.00 -44.29
CA GLU A 105 -0.07 -16.54 -44.33
C GLU A 105 1.20 -16.04 -43.61
N SER A 106 1.80 -16.84 -42.71
CA SER A 106 2.93 -16.43 -41.84
C SER A 106 4.26 -17.15 -42.11
N SER A 107 4.35 -17.94 -43.18
CA SER A 107 5.50 -18.82 -43.47
C SER A 107 6.68 -18.19 -44.22
N GLY A 108 6.74 -16.86 -44.36
CA GLY A 108 7.68 -16.19 -45.27
C GLY A 108 9.04 -15.78 -44.71
N GLU A 109 9.17 -15.41 -43.43
CA GLU A 109 10.44 -14.90 -42.89
C GLU A 109 10.71 -15.44 -41.48
N GLN A 110 11.66 -16.39 -41.40
CA GLN A 110 12.25 -16.82 -40.13
C GLN A 110 13.41 -15.89 -39.79
N ILE A 111 13.47 -15.44 -38.53
CA ILE A 111 14.54 -14.60 -37.99
C ILE A 111 15.85 -15.42 -37.96
N ASP A 112 16.89 -14.89 -38.61
CA ASP A 112 18.26 -15.41 -38.52
C ASP A 112 18.77 -15.28 -37.07
N PRO A 113 19.20 -16.36 -36.40
CA PRO A 113 19.66 -16.31 -35.01
C PRO A 113 21.06 -15.70 -34.82
N ALA A 114 21.81 -15.45 -35.89
CA ALA A 114 23.16 -14.88 -35.83
C ALA A 114 23.31 -13.52 -35.07
N PRO A 115 22.35 -12.57 -35.12
CA PRO A 115 22.47 -11.27 -34.43
C PRO A 115 22.31 -11.36 -32.89
N ALA A 116 21.79 -12.46 -32.36
CA ALA A 116 21.62 -12.64 -30.91
C ALA A 116 22.97 -12.80 -30.18
N GLU A 117 24.01 -13.27 -30.89
CA GLU A 117 25.33 -13.52 -30.31
C GLU A 117 26.23 -12.27 -30.26
N THR A 118 25.99 -11.25 -31.09
CA THR A 118 26.86 -10.06 -31.19
C THR A 118 26.55 -8.94 -30.19
N LYS A 119 25.43 -9.02 -29.46
CA LYS A 119 24.97 -7.98 -28.50
C LYS A 119 24.84 -6.56 -29.08
N GLU A 120 24.81 -6.40 -30.40
CA GLU A 120 24.52 -5.11 -31.07
C GLU A 120 23.11 -4.58 -30.74
N TRP A 121 22.21 -5.44 -30.25
CA TRP A 121 20.89 -5.07 -29.76
C TRP A 121 20.91 -4.20 -28.48
N LEU A 122 22.05 -4.09 -27.80
CA LEU A 122 22.15 -3.31 -26.56
C LEU A 122 22.55 -1.85 -26.77
N MET A 123 23.15 -1.47 -27.90
CA MET A 123 23.44 -0.07 -28.28
C MET A 123 23.74 0.01 -29.79
N PRO A 124 22.88 0.60 -30.65
CA PRO A 124 23.34 1.14 -31.93
C PRO A 124 23.76 2.61 -31.75
N GLU A 125 24.92 2.94 -32.30
CA GLU A 125 25.55 4.25 -32.23
C GLU A 125 24.76 5.37 -32.94
N ALA A 126 25.14 6.59 -32.55
CA ALA A 126 24.88 7.92 -33.11
C ALA A 126 23.50 8.55 -32.82
N ALA A 127 23.57 9.60 -32.01
CA ALA A 127 22.50 10.48 -31.53
C ALA A 127 21.78 11.33 -32.62
N SER A 128 21.51 10.76 -33.80
CA SER A 128 20.95 11.49 -34.94
C SER A 128 19.68 10.90 -35.57
N SER A 129 19.06 9.87 -34.98
CA SER A 129 17.93 9.18 -35.63
C SER A 129 16.79 8.74 -34.69
N TYR A 130 16.34 9.60 -33.77
CA TYR A 130 15.09 9.35 -33.05
C TYR A 130 13.96 10.20 -33.65
N SER A 131 12.97 9.55 -34.30
CA SER A 131 11.76 10.18 -34.84
C SER A 131 10.49 9.86 -34.04
N GLU A 132 10.57 9.02 -32.99
CA GLU A 132 9.45 8.66 -32.14
C GLU A 132 9.89 8.56 -30.66
N LEU A 133 8.99 8.97 -29.75
CA LEU A 133 9.19 8.98 -28.30
C LEU A 133 8.97 7.57 -27.70
N PRO A 134 9.97 6.93 -27.06
CA PRO A 134 9.76 5.65 -26.40
C PRO A 134 8.97 5.83 -25.10
N LEU A 135 7.75 5.28 -25.04
CA LEU A 135 6.97 5.17 -23.81
C LEU A 135 7.47 3.96 -23.02
N GLN A 136 8.07 4.19 -21.84
CA GLN A 136 8.55 3.13 -20.96
C GLN A 136 7.60 2.97 -19.76
N TYR A 137 6.73 1.96 -19.81
CA TYR A 137 5.87 1.56 -18.70
C TYR A 137 6.58 0.49 -17.86
N ASN A 138 6.90 0.80 -16.60
CA ASN A 138 7.57 -0.12 -15.67
C ASN A 138 6.73 -0.43 -14.41
N GLY A 139 5.41 -0.19 -14.45
CA GLY A 139 4.55 -0.33 -13.27
C GLY A 139 3.69 -1.60 -13.27
N PHE A 140 3.63 -2.31 -12.15
CA PHE A 140 2.48 -3.17 -11.81
C PHE A 140 2.15 -2.97 -10.33
N CYS A 141 0.86 -3.04 -9.98
CA CYS A 141 0.42 -2.90 -8.59
C CYS A 141 0.77 -4.14 -7.75
N GLY A 142 1.72 -4.01 -6.83
CA GLY A 142 2.08 -5.08 -5.90
C GLY A 142 0.94 -5.49 -4.94
N SER A 143 0.07 -4.56 -4.56
CA SER A 143 -1.11 -4.86 -3.72
C SER A 143 -2.17 -5.67 -4.47
N THR A 144 -2.39 -5.42 -5.77
CA THR A 144 -3.29 -6.22 -6.60
C THR A 144 -2.77 -7.65 -6.78
N LEU A 145 -1.46 -7.84 -6.89
CA LEU A 145 -0.82 -9.16 -6.94
C LEU A 145 -0.91 -9.94 -5.62
N VAL A 146 -1.01 -9.24 -4.48
CA VAL A 146 -1.03 -9.84 -3.14
C VAL A 146 -2.47 -10.03 -2.62
N SER A 147 -3.41 -9.17 -3.02
CA SER A 147 -4.79 -9.14 -2.52
C SER A 147 -5.81 -9.79 -3.46
N SER A 148 -5.42 -10.08 -4.71
CA SER A 148 -6.24 -10.77 -5.70
C SER A 148 -5.56 -12.10 -6.04
N ASP A 149 -6.17 -13.22 -5.65
CA ASP A 149 -5.66 -14.57 -5.89
C ASP A 149 -5.33 -14.80 -7.38
N GLY A 150 -4.03 -14.75 -7.71
CA GLY A 150 -3.40 -15.55 -8.76
C GLY A 150 -3.44 -15.01 -10.20
N LEU A 151 -2.36 -14.33 -10.61
CA LEU A 151 -1.73 -14.61 -11.90
C LEU A 151 -0.20 -14.45 -11.79
N LEU A 152 0.42 -15.37 -11.07
CA LEU A 152 1.86 -15.62 -11.15
C LEU A 152 2.13 -16.47 -12.40
N LEU A 153 2.70 -15.87 -13.44
CA LEU A 153 3.49 -16.64 -14.41
C LEU A 153 4.84 -16.96 -13.75
N PRO A 154 5.32 -18.21 -13.80
CA PRO A 154 6.56 -18.59 -13.11
C PRO A 154 7.79 -17.96 -13.78
N GLY A 155 8.45 -17.04 -13.07
CA GLY A 155 9.77 -16.53 -13.42
C GLY A 155 10.87 -17.52 -13.01
N GLY A 156 11.63 -18.01 -14.00
CA GLY A 156 12.82 -18.84 -13.77
C GLY A 156 13.95 -18.05 -13.09
N ARG A 157 14.64 -18.71 -12.15
CA ARG A 157 15.74 -18.15 -11.35
C ARG A 157 17.02 -17.93 -12.16
N LEU A 158 17.70 -16.79 -11.96
CA LEU A 158 19.17 -16.64 -11.91
C LEU A 158 19.44 -15.35 -11.07
N ALA A 159 20.08 -15.35 -9.88
CA ALA A 159 21.44 -15.71 -9.47
C ALA A 159 22.53 -14.67 -9.87
N GLY A 160 22.98 -13.88 -8.87
CA GLY A 160 24.14 -12.97 -8.91
C GLY A 160 23.81 -11.59 -9.52
N GLY A 161 24.23 -10.44 -9.01
CA GLY A 161 25.26 -10.11 -8.05
C GLY A 161 25.85 -8.76 -8.46
N GLN A 162 25.57 -7.74 -7.66
CA GLN A 162 26.23 -6.43 -7.55
C GLN A 162 25.96 -5.29 -8.57
N PRO A 163 26.04 -4.03 -8.07
CA PRO A 163 25.50 -2.82 -8.71
C PRO A 163 26.60 -2.01 -9.40
N LEU A 164 26.25 -1.19 -10.40
CA LEU A 164 27.14 -0.12 -10.85
C LEU A 164 26.38 1.14 -11.28
N GLN A 165 26.65 2.19 -10.51
CA GLN A 165 26.39 3.60 -10.83
C GLN A 165 27.20 4.04 -12.07
N THR A 166 26.69 5.06 -12.77
CA THR A 166 27.32 6.38 -13.00
C THR A 166 26.96 6.94 -14.38
N GLY A 167 26.68 8.25 -14.45
CA GLY A 167 26.81 9.01 -15.70
C GLY A 167 25.83 10.16 -15.87
N HIS A 168 26.23 11.35 -15.43
CA HIS A 168 25.51 12.61 -15.58
C HIS A 168 25.18 13.00 -17.03
N GLY A 169 23.94 13.43 -17.26
CA GLY A 169 23.49 14.16 -18.44
C GLY A 169 22.07 14.68 -18.25
N VAL A 170 21.89 16.00 -18.25
CA VAL A 170 20.63 16.71 -17.92
C VAL A 170 19.52 16.32 -18.92
N GLN A 171 18.39 15.75 -18.45
CA GLN A 171 17.31 15.21 -19.28
C GLN A 171 15.91 15.46 -18.70
N GLY A 172 15.04 16.08 -19.52
CA GLY A 172 13.61 16.34 -19.28
C GLY A 172 12.78 15.07 -19.10
N LEU A 173 12.72 14.59 -17.86
CA LEU A 173 11.93 13.46 -17.41
C LEU A 173 10.68 13.93 -16.64
N LEU A 174 9.53 13.51 -17.12
CA LEU A 174 8.22 13.90 -16.60
C LEU A 174 7.43 12.64 -16.25
N GLU A 175 6.97 12.53 -15.01
CA GLU A 175 6.38 11.31 -14.49
C GLU A 175 5.06 11.55 -13.76
N VAL A 176 4.13 10.59 -13.85
CA VAL A 176 2.89 10.58 -13.06
C VAL A 176 2.80 9.32 -12.20
N CYS A 177 2.73 9.51 -10.89
CA CYS A 177 2.83 8.49 -9.86
C CYS A 177 1.43 8.02 -9.42
N GLY A 178 1.19 6.72 -9.55
CA GLY A 178 -0.06 6.06 -9.18
C GLY A 178 0.05 5.34 -7.84
N CYS A 179 -0.88 5.61 -6.92
CA CYS A 179 -0.98 4.94 -5.62
C CYS A 179 -2.13 3.92 -5.59
N SER A 180 -2.13 3.00 -4.61
CA SER A 180 -3.00 1.81 -4.48
C SER A 180 -4.50 2.04 -4.31
N SER A 181 -5.00 3.26 -4.16
CA SER A 181 -6.43 3.52 -4.40
C SER A 181 -6.64 3.68 -5.91
N GLY A 182 -7.49 2.84 -6.52
CA GLY A 182 -7.59 2.68 -7.98
C GLY A 182 -7.63 4.00 -8.77
N SER A 183 -8.30 5.02 -8.23
CA SER A 183 -8.39 6.35 -8.84
C SER A 183 -7.04 7.08 -8.98
N ARG A 184 -6.05 6.86 -8.09
CA ARG A 184 -4.72 7.51 -8.19
C ARG A 184 -3.87 6.89 -9.31
N ALA A 185 -3.88 5.56 -9.41
CA ALA A 185 -3.18 4.84 -10.48
C ALA A 185 -3.75 5.16 -11.88
N GLU A 186 -5.06 5.27 -11.97
CA GLU A 186 -5.76 5.65 -13.20
C GLU A 186 -5.41 7.06 -13.67
N VAL A 187 -5.44 8.04 -12.77
CA VAL A 187 -5.04 9.43 -13.10
C VAL A 187 -3.61 9.49 -13.62
N GLY A 188 -2.71 8.73 -12.99
CA GLY A 188 -1.31 8.67 -13.42
C GLY A 188 -1.12 8.15 -14.84
N ALA A 189 -1.71 7.00 -15.14
CA ALA A 189 -1.65 6.41 -16.46
C ALA A 189 -2.35 7.29 -17.52
N ALA A 190 -3.54 7.83 -17.22
CA ALA A 190 -4.30 8.66 -18.14
C ALA A 190 -3.57 9.97 -18.47
N ALA A 191 -2.91 10.59 -17.48
CA ALA A 191 -2.12 11.80 -17.70
C ALA A 191 -0.91 11.54 -18.61
N ALA A 192 -0.21 10.41 -18.41
CA ALA A 192 0.92 10.03 -19.26
C ALA A 192 0.48 9.72 -20.70
N VAL A 193 -0.64 9.00 -20.88
CA VAL A 193 -1.20 8.72 -22.22
C VAL A 193 -1.68 9.99 -22.91
N GLY A 194 -2.40 10.86 -22.19
CA GLY A 194 -2.89 12.13 -22.73
C GLY A 194 -1.75 13.07 -23.12
N LEU A 195 -0.70 13.12 -22.30
CA LEU A 195 0.52 13.85 -22.62
C LEU A 195 1.20 13.30 -23.87
N LYS A 196 1.39 11.98 -23.95
CA LYS A 196 2.00 11.33 -25.12
C LYS A 196 1.25 11.71 -26.40
N ALA A 197 -0.07 11.57 -26.39
CA ALA A 197 -0.91 11.94 -27.52
C ALA A 197 -0.80 13.43 -27.88
N ALA A 198 -0.72 14.32 -26.88
CA ALA A 198 -0.56 15.76 -27.11
C ALA A 198 0.81 16.12 -27.73
N LEU A 199 1.84 15.31 -27.49
CA LEU A 199 3.19 15.53 -28.01
C LEU A 199 3.44 14.84 -29.35
N GLU A 200 2.71 13.78 -29.69
CA GLU A 200 2.85 13.03 -30.95
C GLU A 200 2.53 13.88 -32.19
N ASP A 201 1.57 14.81 -32.07
CA ASP A 201 1.17 15.70 -33.16
C ASP A 201 2.09 16.93 -33.31
N GLU A 202 3.01 17.15 -32.36
CA GLU A 202 3.91 18.31 -32.35
C GLU A 202 5.20 18.03 -33.13
N GLN A 203 5.30 18.63 -34.33
CA GLN A 203 6.41 18.39 -35.26
C GLN A 203 7.79 18.83 -34.75
N LYS A 204 7.86 19.72 -33.74
CA LYS A 204 9.11 20.22 -33.16
C LYS A 204 8.95 20.52 -31.68
N LEU A 205 9.34 19.56 -30.84
CA LEU A 205 9.52 19.81 -29.42
C LEU A 205 10.82 20.58 -29.17
N PRO A 206 10.84 21.55 -28.23
CA PRO A 206 12.04 22.32 -27.90
C PRO A 206 13.10 21.47 -27.17
N VAL A 207 12.70 20.34 -26.58
CA VAL A 207 13.55 19.41 -25.84
C VAL A 207 13.15 17.97 -26.13
N GLN A 208 14.09 17.03 -25.98
CA GLN A 208 13.75 15.61 -25.94
C GLN A 208 13.03 15.30 -24.63
N VAL A 209 11.90 14.62 -24.73
CA VAL A 209 11.04 14.30 -23.58
C VAL A 209 11.14 12.80 -23.30
N LYS A 210 11.16 12.41 -22.02
CA LYS A 210 10.90 11.03 -21.62
C LYS A 210 9.76 11.03 -20.60
N VAL A 211 8.72 10.26 -20.88
CA VAL A 211 7.58 10.06 -19.99
C VAL A 211 7.72 8.72 -19.30
N THR A 212 7.74 8.74 -17.96
CA THR A 212 7.83 7.53 -17.13
C THR A 212 6.55 7.39 -16.32
N VAL A 213 6.07 6.17 -16.11
CA VAL A 213 4.95 5.87 -15.21
C VAL A 213 5.41 4.84 -14.19
N LEU A 214 5.40 5.21 -12.92
CA LEU A 214 5.75 4.32 -11.82
C LEU A 214 4.49 3.87 -11.08
N GLY A 215 4.32 2.55 -11.01
CA GLY A 215 3.36 1.91 -10.11
C GLY A 215 3.95 1.87 -8.71
N THR A 216 3.37 2.60 -7.77
CA THR A 216 3.94 2.75 -6.42
C THR A 216 3.08 2.02 -5.39
N PRO A 217 3.52 0.85 -4.88
CA PRO A 217 2.73 0.05 -3.96
C PRO A 217 2.78 0.61 -2.53
N ALA A 218 1.85 0.14 -1.69
CA ALA A 218 1.92 0.22 -0.23
C ALA A 218 2.12 1.62 0.37
N GLU A 219 1.45 2.63 -0.18
CA GLU A 219 1.48 3.98 0.41
C GLU A 219 0.67 4.11 1.70
N GLU A 220 -0.37 3.30 1.89
CA GLU A 220 -1.21 3.38 3.10
C GLU A 220 -0.46 2.85 4.34
N GLU A 221 0.33 1.77 4.21
CA GLU A 221 1.00 1.11 5.35
C GLU A 221 2.33 0.44 4.96
N GLY A 222 3.23 1.15 4.28
CA GLY A 222 4.51 0.56 3.90
C GLY A 222 5.55 1.50 3.31
N GLY A 223 5.16 2.62 2.73
CA GLY A 223 6.07 3.59 2.13
C GLY A 223 6.81 3.04 0.91
N GLY A 224 6.11 2.38 -0.01
CA GLY A 224 6.74 1.75 -1.17
C GLY A 224 7.53 2.75 -2.05
N LYS A 225 7.12 4.03 -2.12
CA LYS A 225 7.92 5.06 -2.81
C LYS A 225 9.27 5.29 -2.12
N VAL A 226 9.33 5.16 -0.80
CA VAL A 226 10.59 5.31 -0.04
C VAL A 226 11.55 4.16 -0.34
N ASP A 227 11.03 2.94 -0.52
CA ASP A 227 11.85 1.80 -0.95
C ASP A 227 12.32 1.98 -2.40
N MET A 228 11.41 2.35 -3.31
CA MET A 228 11.74 2.65 -4.71
C MET A 228 12.76 3.79 -4.86
N LEU A 229 12.67 4.83 -4.01
CA LEU A 229 13.62 5.92 -3.95
C LEU A 229 15.02 5.45 -3.56
N ARG A 230 15.12 4.53 -2.59
CA ARG A 230 16.40 3.93 -2.19
C ARG A 230 17.02 3.06 -3.28
N ASP A 231 16.18 2.42 -4.10
CA ASP A 231 16.62 1.59 -5.23
C ASP A 231 16.88 2.41 -6.51
N GLY A 232 16.80 3.75 -6.45
CA GLY A 232 17.14 4.64 -7.55
C GLY A 232 16.04 4.83 -8.60
N ALA A 233 14.79 4.43 -8.32
CA ALA A 233 13.69 4.49 -9.29
C ALA A 233 13.35 5.93 -9.77
N PHE A 234 13.67 6.93 -8.95
CA PHE A 234 13.45 8.35 -9.26
C PHE A 234 14.72 9.07 -9.75
N GLU A 235 15.83 8.35 -9.97
CA GLU A 235 17.06 8.96 -10.46
C GLU A 235 16.91 9.47 -11.90
N GLY A 236 17.47 10.64 -12.15
CA GLY A 236 17.40 11.30 -13.46
C GLY A 236 16.10 12.04 -13.74
N LEU A 237 15.05 11.88 -12.92
CA LEU A 237 13.79 12.58 -13.13
C LEU A 237 13.92 14.09 -12.96
N ASP A 238 13.23 14.85 -13.81
CA ASP A 238 13.26 16.32 -13.78
C ASP A 238 12.07 16.91 -13.03
N VAL A 239 10.91 16.26 -13.10
CA VAL A 239 9.69 16.63 -12.39
C VAL A 239 8.74 15.42 -12.23
N VAL A 240 8.08 15.31 -11.08
CA VAL A 240 7.10 14.25 -10.77
C VAL A 240 5.72 14.81 -10.45
N PHE A 241 4.68 14.10 -10.87
CA PHE A 241 3.28 14.47 -10.70
C PHE A 241 2.58 13.33 -9.99
N MET A 242 1.69 13.65 -9.07
CA MET A 242 0.77 12.69 -8.46
C MET A 242 -0.50 13.47 -8.16
N ALA A 243 -1.66 12.84 -8.08
CA ALA A 243 -2.86 13.49 -7.56
C ALA A 243 -3.62 12.56 -6.64
N HIS A 244 -4.36 13.15 -5.71
CA HIS A 244 -5.12 12.42 -4.71
C HIS A 244 -6.61 12.74 -4.81
N PRO A 245 -7.51 11.75 -4.87
CA PRO A 245 -8.94 12.03 -4.84
C PRO A 245 -9.33 12.64 -3.48
N SER A 246 -10.35 13.50 -3.45
CA SER A 246 -10.85 14.18 -2.26
C SER A 246 -12.31 14.60 -2.46
N LYS A 247 -12.90 15.16 -1.42
CA LYS A 247 -14.21 15.83 -1.50
C LYS A 247 -14.15 17.23 -2.13
N GLU A 248 -12.95 17.79 -2.34
CA GLU A 248 -12.76 19.15 -2.89
C GLU A 248 -11.55 19.16 -3.84
N ASP A 249 -11.58 20.03 -4.86
CA ASP A 249 -10.40 20.34 -5.67
C ASP A 249 -9.47 21.27 -4.87
N ALA A 250 -8.19 20.93 -4.75
CA ALA A 250 -7.17 21.77 -4.10
C ALA A 250 -5.82 21.60 -4.80
N THR A 251 -5.09 22.71 -5.00
CA THR A 251 -3.74 22.66 -5.61
C THR A 251 -2.72 22.02 -4.66
N TYR A 252 -2.95 22.16 -3.36
CA TYR A 252 -2.13 21.61 -2.29
C TYR A 252 -2.94 21.49 -1.00
N LEU A 253 -2.78 20.37 -0.29
CA LEU A 253 -3.17 20.25 1.12
C LEU A 253 -1.93 19.85 1.93
N PRO A 254 -1.72 20.44 3.13
CA PRO A 254 -0.55 20.13 3.95
C PRO A 254 -0.46 18.64 4.31
N CYS A 255 0.65 18.03 3.92
CA CYS A 255 1.04 16.69 4.37
C CYS A 255 2.16 16.79 5.40
N VAL A 256 1.96 16.17 6.55
CA VAL A 256 2.92 16.18 7.66
C VAL A 256 3.89 15.01 7.55
N SER A 257 5.03 15.15 8.23
CA SER A 257 5.93 14.03 8.45
C SER A 257 5.37 13.09 9.50
N GLU A 258 5.52 11.79 9.29
CA GLU A 258 4.97 10.75 10.15
C GLU A 258 5.94 9.59 10.35
N GLN A 259 5.97 9.06 11.57
CA GLN A 259 6.65 7.82 11.90
C GLN A 259 5.81 7.01 12.88
N ASP A 260 5.61 5.75 12.55
CA ASP A 260 4.90 4.81 13.41
C ASP A 260 5.87 4.06 14.31
N VAL A 261 5.38 3.70 15.49
CA VAL A 261 6.15 2.95 16.48
C VAL A 261 5.27 1.94 17.20
N THR A 262 5.76 0.70 17.24
CA THR A 262 5.25 -0.36 18.11
C THR A 262 6.13 -0.45 19.35
N VAL A 263 5.51 -0.41 20.53
CA VAL A 263 6.21 -0.50 21.82
C VAL A 263 5.70 -1.73 22.56
N LYS A 264 6.59 -2.66 22.85
CA LYS A 264 6.28 -3.92 23.54
C LYS A 264 6.96 -3.93 24.90
N TYR A 265 6.19 -4.10 25.97
CA TYR A 265 6.73 -4.28 27.32
C TYR A 265 6.67 -5.76 27.71
N HIS A 266 7.79 -6.26 28.21
CA HIS A 266 7.93 -7.63 28.71
C HIS A 266 8.19 -7.60 30.21
N GLY A 267 7.31 -8.28 30.94
CA GLY A 267 7.34 -8.39 32.39
C GLY A 267 7.33 -9.85 32.83
N LYS A 268 6.59 -10.14 33.90
CA LYS A 268 6.51 -11.48 34.49
C LYS A 268 5.18 -11.70 35.18
N ALA A 269 4.50 -12.77 34.80
CA ALA A 269 3.18 -13.09 35.32
C ALA A 269 3.26 -13.57 36.77
N ALA A 270 2.24 -13.20 37.54
CA ALA A 270 2.01 -13.66 38.90
C ALA A 270 0.54 -13.56 39.26
N HIS A 271 0.09 -14.32 40.26
CA HIS A 271 -1.27 -14.19 40.77
C HIS A 271 -1.41 -12.88 41.53
N ALA A 272 -2.29 -11.99 41.04
CA ALA A 272 -2.38 -10.60 41.50
C ALA A 272 -2.64 -10.47 43.00
N SER A 273 -3.47 -11.35 43.59
CA SER A 273 -3.77 -11.30 45.04
C SER A 273 -2.86 -12.13 45.93
N ALA A 274 -2.18 -13.15 45.39
CA ALA A 274 -1.53 -14.16 46.23
C ALA A 274 -0.03 -13.93 46.37
N TYR A 275 0.62 -13.48 45.30
CA TYR A 275 2.06 -13.21 45.29
C TYR A 275 2.42 -12.09 44.29
N PRO A 276 1.79 -10.90 44.39
CA PRO A 276 2.04 -9.81 43.44
C PRO A 276 3.51 -9.39 43.36
N TRP A 277 4.25 -9.45 44.47
CA TRP A 277 5.67 -9.10 44.55
C TRP A 277 6.61 -10.04 43.75
N LYS A 278 6.10 -11.16 43.22
CA LYS A 278 6.86 -12.04 42.32
C LYS A 278 6.68 -11.70 40.83
N GLY A 279 5.74 -10.81 40.50
CA GLY A 279 5.46 -10.37 39.14
C GLY A 279 6.14 -9.06 38.78
N ILE A 280 6.17 -8.77 37.48
CA ILE A 280 6.61 -7.51 36.88
C ILE A 280 5.50 -7.13 35.90
N ASN A 281 4.81 -6.01 36.15
CA ASN A 281 3.55 -5.70 35.49
C ASN A 281 3.75 -4.88 34.21
N ALA A 282 3.63 -5.55 33.05
CA ALA A 282 3.74 -4.91 31.75
C ALA A 282 2.57 -3.94 31.46
N LEU A 283 1.40 -4.14 32.07
CA LEU A 283 0.27 -3.21 31.91
C LEU A 283 0.50 -1.90 32.66
N ASP A 284 1.13 -1.95 33.83
CA ASP A 284 1.52 -0.72 34.54
C ASP A 284 2.54 0.08 33.72
N ALA A 285 3.45 -0.60 33.01
CA ALA A 285 4.40 0.06 32.09
C ALA A 285 3.66 0.77 30.95
N ALA A 286 2.67 0.11 30.32
CA ALA A 286 1.85 0.72 29.29
C ALA A 286 1.07 1.95 29.79
N VAL A 287 0.49 1.87 31.00
CA VAL A 287 -0.25 2.99 31.62
C VAL A 287 0.69 4.15 31.97
N LEU A 288 1.86 3.87 32.54
CA LEU A 288 2.87 4.90 32.82
C LEU A 288 3.38 5.56 31.54
N CYS A 289 3.61 4.78 30.49
CA CYS A 289 3.95 5.28 29.16
C CYS A 289 2.88 6.26 28.64
N TYR A 290 1.60 5.89 28.75
CA TYR A 290 0.49 6.76 28.35
C TYR A 290 0.48 8.07 29.13
N ASN A 291 0.71 8.01 30.45
CA ASN A 291 0.78 9.20 31.32
C ASN A 291 2.00 10.07 31.00
N ASN A 292 3.16 9.46 30.75
CA ASN A 292 4.39 10.16 30.36
C ASN A 292 4.19 10.94 29.06
N LEU A 293 3.57 10.31 28.05
CA LEU A 293 3.22 10.97 26.81
C LEU A 293 2.16 12.06 27.01
N SER A 294 1.19 11.86 27.90
CA SER A 294 0.22 12.90 28.25
C SER A 294 0.90 14.13 28.85
N ALA A 295 1.89 13.95 29.72
CA ALA A 295 2.68 15.05 30.27
C ALA A 295 3.59 15.70 29.21
N LEU A 296 4.16 14.91 28.30
CA LEU A 296 4.99 15.40 27.19
C LEU A 296 4.24 16.41 26.32
N ARG A 297 2.91 16.26 26.13
CA ARG A 297 2.09 17.17 25.30
C ARG A 297 2.19 18.63 25.70
N GLN A 298 2.36 18.94 26.99
CA GLN A 298 2.55 20.32 27.44
C GLN A 298 3.87 20.93 26.91
N GLN A 299 4.88 20.09 26.67
CA GLN A 299 6.22 20.46 26.22
C GLN A 299 6.45 20.19 24.72
N MET A 300 5.39 19.86 23.99
CA MET A 300 5.40 19.74 22.53
C MET A 300 5.07 21.08 21.89
N ARG A 301 5.49 21.26 20.63
CA ARG A 301 5.01 22.39 19.85
C ARG A 301 3.50 22.23 19.55
N PRO A 302 2.75 23.33 19.39
CA PRO A 302 1.30 23.28 19.15
C PRO A 302 0.88 22.52 17.89
N ASP A 303 1.79 22.39 16.92
CA ASP A 303 1.63 21.74 15.61
C ASP A 303 2.10 20.27 15.60
N TRP A 304 2.66 19.77 16.70
CA TRP A 304 3.08 18.37 16.81
C TRP A 304 1.96 17.46 17.32
N ARG A 305 1.92 16.21 16.85
CA ARG A 305 0.95 15.21 17.32
C ARG A 305 1.64 13.91 17.69
N VAL A 306 1.13 13.29 18.75
CA VAL A 306 1.44 11.92 19.16
C VAL A 306 0.12 11.29 19.50
N HIS A 307 -0.24 10.15 18.94
CA HIS A 307 -1.49 9.46 19.27
C HIS A 307 -1.32 7.97 19.08
N GLY A 308 -2.04 7.19 19.87
CA GLY A 308 -1.84 5.76 19.89
C GLY A 308 -2.84 5.01 20.75
N ILE A 309 -2.73 3.70 20.69
CA ILE A 309 -3.62 2.74 21.32
C ILE A 309 -2.82 1.66 22.05
N ILE A 310 -3.51 0.93 22.94
CA ILE A 310 -2.98 -0.30 23.55
C ILE A 310 -3.62 -1.48 22.81
N LYS A 311 -2.85 -2.18 21.97
CA LYS A 311 -3.30 -3.35 21.21
C LYS A 311 -3.47 -4.58 22.10
N ASN A 312 -2.49 -4.83 22.97
CA ASN A 312 -2.52 -5.93 23.94
C ASN A 312 -2.42 -5.40 25.38
N ARG A 313 -3.39 -5.79 26.21
CA ARG A 313 -3.61 -5.24 27.57
C ARG A 313 -3.63 -6.31 28.68
N GLY A 314 -3.18 -7.53 28.38
CA GLY A 314 -3.28 -8.68 29.28
C GLY A 314 -4.63 -9.41 29.19
N VAL A 315 -4.72 -10.54 29.90
CA VAL A 315 -5.78 -11.54 29.68
C VAL A 315 -6.88 -11.52 30.75
N LYS A 316 -6.52 -11.45 32.04
CA LYS A 316 -7.47 -11.51 33.17
C LYS A 316 -7.03 -10.62 34.34
N PRO A 317 -7.96 -9.99 35.08
CA PRO A 317 -7.62 -9.14 36.23
C PRO A 317 -6.89 -9.83 37.39
N ASN A 318 -7.03 -11.15 37.55
CA ASN A 318 -6.38 -11.89 38.63
C ASN A 318 -4.96 -12.37 38.27
N ILE A 319 -4.46 -12.05 37.08
CA ILE A 319 -3.12 -12.37 36.60
C ILE A 319 -2.42 -11.05 36.27
N ILE A 320 -1.24 -10.83 36.86
CA ILE A 320 -0.38 -9.70 36.48
C ILE A 320 0.05 -9.88 35.02
N PRO A 321 -0.25 -8.93 34.12
CA PRO A 321 0.17 -9.01 32.72
C PRO A 321 1.70 -9.03 32.58
N ASP A 322 2.21 -10.01 31.84
CA ASP A 322 3.63 -10.17 31.49
C ASP A 322 3.97 -9.62 30.09
N TYR A 323 2.97 -9.25 29.31
CA TYR A 323 3.15 -8.64 27.99
C TYR A 323 2.09 -7.57 27.74
N THR A 324 2.53 -6.44 27.19
CA THR A 324 1.65 -5.43 26.59
C THR A 324 2.26 -4.86 25.32
N GLU A 325 1.39 -4.37 24.45
CA GLU A 325 1.78 -3.84 23.14
C GLU A 325 0.99 -2.57 22.85
N LEU A 326 1.71 -1.51 22.50
CA LEU A 326 1.17 -0.22 22.13
C LEU A 326 1.60 0.14 20.71
N GLU A 327 0.78 0.93 20.05
CA GLU A 327 1.03 1.45 18.72
C GLU A 327 0.79 2.95 18.74
N TYR A 328 1.76 3.72 18.28
CA TYR A 328 1.72 5.17 18.26
C TYR A 328 2.19 5.70 16.91
N TYR A 329 1.58 6.81 16.49
CA TYR A 329 2.04 7.64 15.38
C TYR A 329 2.59 8.95 15.93
N LEU A 330 3.74 9.35 15.42
CA LEU A 330 4.42 10.60 15.73
C LEU A 330 4.36 11.49 14.50
N ARG A 331 3.81 12.70 14.61
CA ARG A 331 3.63 13.61 13.49
C ARG A 331 4.16 15.00 13.76
N THR A 332 4.86 15.57 12.77
CA THR A 332 5.39 16.94 12.79
C THR A 332 5.19 17.58 11.42
N PRO A 333 4.96 18.91 11.32
CA PRO A 333 4.80 19.57 10.02
C PRO A 333 6.05 19.55 9.14
N SER A 334 7.21 19.27 9.75
CA SER A 334 8.51 19.25 9.10
C SER A 334 9.28 17.98 9.44
N ARG A 335 9.99 17.42 8.45
CA ARG A 335 10.82 16.22 8.62
C ARG A 335 12.00 16.45 9.56
N THR A 336 12.49 17.69 9.69
CA THR A 336 13.65 18.01 10.55
C THR A 336 13.26 18.01 12.03
N GLU A 337 11.98 18.23 12.30
CA GLU A 337 11.42 18.26 13.66
C GLU A 337 11.08 16.85 14.18
N LEU A 338 10.78 15.89 13.29
CA LEU A 338 10.35 14.54 13.64
C LEU A 338 11.37 13.78 14.52
N PRO A 339 12.70 13.82 14.26
CA PRO A 339 13.70 13.20 15.14
C PRO A 339 13.67 13.73 16.58
N VAL A 340 13.34 15.01 16.77
CA VAL A 340 13.26 15.62 18.10
C VAL A 340 12.06 15.07 18.87
N LEU A 341 10.89 14.97 18.22
CA LEU A 341 9.71 14.36 18.81
C LEU A 341 9.93 12.87 19.10
N LYS A 342 10.56 12.15 18.16
CA LYS A 342 10.93 10.73 18.29
C LYS A 342 11.78 10.48 19.53
N ALA A 343 12.84 11.26 19.74
CA ALA A 343 13.72 11.12 20.91
C ALA A 343 12.98 11.39 22.24
N LYS A 344 12.07 12.37 22.26
CA LYS A 344 11.23 12.68 23.43
C LYS A 344 10.26 11.54 23.74
N ALA A 345 9.55 11.03 22.72
CA ALA A 345 8.62 9.91 22.87
C ALA A 345 9.35 8.63 23.30
N GLU A 346 10.50 8.32 22.71
CA GLU A 346 11.32 7.17 23.09
C GLU A 346 11.77 7.23 24.55
N SER A 347 12.12 8.41 25.04
CA SER A 347 12.44 8.62 26.46
C SER A 347 11.25 8.30 27.37
N CYS A 348 10.02 8.64 26.96
CA CYS A 348 8.79 8.28 27.69
C CYS A 348 8.53 6.77 27.69
N PHE A 349 8.83 6.08 26.59
CA PHE A 349 8.70 4.63 26.48
C PHE A 349 9.69 3.93 27.43
N ARG A 350 10.97 4.31 27.36
CA ARG A 350 12.02 3.70 28.17
C ARG A 350 11.86 3.97 29.67
N SER A 351 11.39 5.16 30.05
CA SER A 351 11.20 5.50 31.46
C SER A 351 10.10 4.68 32.13
N ALA A 352 9.05 4.30 31.39
CA ALA A 352 7.98 3.44 31.91
C ALA A 352 8.48 2.01 32.16
N ALA A 353 9.32 1.48 31.28
CA ALA A 353 9.99 0.20 31.48
C ALA A 353 10.87 0.23 32.74
N MET A 354 11.71 1.26 32.85
CA MET A 354 12.62 1.45 33.98
C MET A 354 11.88 1.56 35.32
N ALA A 355 10.77 2.31 35.37
CA ALA A 355 9.99 2.51 36.58
C ALA A 355 9.31 1.22 37.09
N THR A 356 8.99 0.29 36.19
CA THR A 356 8.26 -0.95 36.50
C THR A 356 9.16 -2.18 36.58
N GLY A 357 10.41 -2.06 36.12
CA GLY A 357 11.33 -3.19 35.98
C GLY A 357 11.03 -4.08 34.77
N CYS A 358 10.21 -3.62 33.81
CA CYS A 358 9.99 -4.32 32.55
C CYS A 358 11.18 -4.16 31.60
N GLU A 359 11.31 -5.10 30.68
CA GLU A 359 12.07 -4.92 29.45
C GLU A 359 11.17 -4.24 28.40
N VAL A 360 11.76 -3.46 27.49
CA VAL A 360 11.03 -2.78 26.42
C VAL A 360 11.70 -2.97 25.07
N GLU A 361 10.89 -3.35 24.10
CA GLU A 361 11.24 -3.37 22.68
C GLU A 361 10.49 -2.22 21.99
N ILE A 362 11.23 -1.43 21.21
CA ILE A 362 10.72 -0.25 20.51
C ILE A 362 11.04 -0.44 19.04
N GLU A 363 10.02 -0.67 18.23
CA GLU A 363 10.12 -0.95 16.81
C GLU A 363 9.51 0.22 16.04
N PHE A 364 10.36 1.03 15.42
CA PHE A 364 9.89 2.03 14.45
C PHE A 364 9.66 1.36 13.10
N THR A 365 8.63 1.79 12.37
CA THR A 365 8.44 1.35 11.00
C THR A 365 9.66 1.68 10.15
N ARG A 366 9.96 0.78 9.20
CA ARG A 366 11.16 0.90 8.34
C ARG A 366 11.18 2.23 7.59
N ASN A 367 10.02 2.65 7.10
CA ASN A 367 9.87 3.80 6.21
C ASN A 367 9.15 4.90 6.98
N GLN A 368 9.80 6.06 7.13
CA GLN A 368 9.18 7.29 7.64
C GLN A 368 8.59 8.08 6.47
N TYR A 369 7.49 8.80 6.70
CA TYR A 369 6.92 9.70 5.69
C TYR A 369 7.42 11.11 5.97
N ASP A 370 7.95 11.78 4.95
CA ASP A 370 8.38 13.17 5.05
C ASP A 370 7.23 14.11 4.65
N ASN A 371 7.30 15.38 5.05
CA ASN A 371 6.36 16.41 4.57
C ASN A 371 6.54 16.66 3.06
N ILE A 372 5.55 17.27 2.41
CA ILE A 372 5.68 17.63 0.99
C ILE A 372 6.43 18.96 0.83
N LEU A 373 7.45 18.98 -0.04
CA LEU A 373 8.07 20.22 -0.48
C LEU A 373 7.20 20.90 -1.54
N ARG A 374 6.65 22.06 -1.16
CA ARG A 374 5.70 22.81 -1.97
C ARG A 374 6.40 23.60 -3.08
N ILE A 375 5.93 23.46 -4.32
CA ILE A 375 6.43 24.20 -5.49
C ILE A 375 5.29 25.02 -6.10
N SER A 376 5.22 26.31 -5.75
CA SER A 376 4.17 27.22 -6.19
C SER A 376 4.10 27.36 -7.72
N ALA A 377 5.25 27.33 -8.41
CA ALA A 377 5.25 27.39 -9.87
C ALA A 377 4.51 26.22 -10.54
N LEU A 378 4.51 25.01 -9.94
CA LEU A 378 3.73 23.87 -10.45
C LEU A 378 2.25 24.02 -10.12
N GLU A 379 1.94 24.49 -8.91
CA GLU A 379 0.57 24.74 -8.46
C GLU A 379 -0.13 25.78 -9.32
N ASP A 380 0.52 26.91 -9.62
CA ASP A 380 -0.04 27.98 -10.46
C ASP A 380 -0.41 27.47 -11.87
N LEU A 381 0.46 26.64 -12.46
CA LEU A 381 0.21 26.04 -13.77
C LEU A 381 -0.95 25.05 -13.71
N TYR A 382 -0.96 24.17 -12.70
CA TYR A 382 -2.02 23.21 -12.49
C TYR A 382 -3.37 23.88 -12.22
N GLU A 383 -3.40 24.93 -11.40
CA GLU A 383 -4.61 25.69 -11.09
C GLU A 383 -5.19 26.34 -12.35
N ARG A 384 -4.33 27.00 -13.15
CA ARG A 384 -4.73 27.60 -14.41
C ARG A 384 -5.32 26.57 -15.37
N ASN A 385 -4.66 25.43 -15.53
CA ASN A 385 -5.08 24.36 -16.43
C ASN A 385 -6.36 23.67 -15.94
N GLY A 386 -6.46 23.40 -14.63
CA GLY A 386 -7.65 22.84 -14.01
C GLY A 386 -8.86 23.77 -14.12
N THR A 387 -8.66 25.07 -13.89
CA THR A 387 -9.72 26.09 -14.04
C THR A 387 -10.25 26.15 -15.47
N ALA A 388 -9.36 26.05 -16.48
CA ALA A 388 -9.76 25.98 -17.89
C ALA A 388 -10.59 24.71 -18.21
N LEU A 389 -10.48 23.66 -17.40
CA LEU A 389 -11.27 22.44 -17.49
C LEU A 389 -12.50 22.44 -16.55
N GLY A 390 -12.79 23.57 -15.90
CA GLY A 390 -13.94 23.73 -15.01
C GLY A 390 -13.76 23.13 -13.60
N MET A 391 -12.52 22.94 -13.15
CA MET A 391 -12.23 22.66 -11.73
C MET A 391 -12.47 23.91 -10.88
N ASN A 392 -12.90 23.73 -9.63
CA ASN A 392 -13.12 24.84 -8.71
C ASN A 392 -12.31 24.63 -7.43
N PHE A 393 -11.15 25.27 -7.37
CA PHE A 393 -10.21 25.10 -6.27
C PHE A 393 -10.71 25.76 -4.98
N THR A 394 -10.64 25.02 -3.89
CA THR A 394 -11.05 25.51 -2.56
C THR A 394 -10.17 26.68 -2.14
N THR A 395 -10.80 27.74 -1.64
CA THR A 395 -10.14 28.89 -1.02
C THR A 395 -10.39 28.92 0.49
N ASP A 396 -10.91 27.83 1.05
CA ASP A 396 -11.17 27.70 2.48
C ASP A 396 -9.85 27.53 3.23
N GLU A 397 -9.47 28.58 3.96
CA GLU A 397 -8.23 28.60 4.74
C GLU A 397 -8.17 27.53 5.83
N ASP A 398 -9.32 27.08 6.36
CA ASP A 398 -9.35 26.01 7.37
C ASP A 398 -9.04 24.65 6.72
N VAL A 399 -9.47 24.45 5.47
CA VAL A 399 -9.11 23.27 4.68
C VAL A 399 -7.64 23.33 4.26
N LEU A 400 -7.18 24.47 3.74
CA LEU A 400 -5.81 24.65 3.24
C LEU A 400 -4.73 24.64 4.33
N LYS A 401 -5.10 24.85 5.59
CA LYS A 401 -4.19 24.75 6.75
C LYS A 401 -4.32 23.44 7.52
N ASN A 402 -5.16 22.52 7.07
CA ASN A 402 -5.40 21.26 7.77
C ASN A 402 -4.22 20.29 7.57
N GLU A 403 -3.35 20.21 8.58
CA GLU A 403 -2.18 19.33 8.65
C GLU A 403 -2.52 17.91 9.12
N SER A 404 -3.44 17.24 8.43
CA SER A 404 -3.95 15.91 8.84
C SER A 404 -3.46 14.73 7.98
N GLY A 405 -3.06 14.99 6.73
CA GLY A 405 -2.61 13.96 5.79
C GLY A 405 -1.12 13.65 5.90
N SER A 406 -0.73 12.44 5.49
CA SER A 406 0.66 12.02 5.31
C SER A 406 0.73 11.16 4.05
N THR A 407 1.85 11.20 3.33
CA THR A 407 2.06 10.35 2.14
C THR A 407 3.55 10.14 1.89
N ASP A 408 3.93 8.96 1.40
CA ASP A 408 5.31 8.67 1.00
C ASP A 408 5.76 9.44 -0.25
N PHE A 409 4.84 10.14 -0.94
CA PHE A 409 5.19 11.10 -1.99
C PHE A 409 5.98 12.29 -1.44
N GLY A 410 5.80 12.64 -0.16
CA GLY A 410 6.60 13.66 0.51
C GLY A 410 8.10 13.35 0.42
N ASN A 411 8.50 12.09 0.64
CA ASN A 411 9.89 11.65 0.49
C ASN A 411 10.42 11.86 -0.94
N VAL A 412 9.60 11.59 -1.96
CA VAL A 412 9.96 11.81 -3.37
C VAL A 412 10.19 13.29 -3.63
N THR A 413 9.36 14.17 -3.07
CA THR A 413 9.49 15.62 -3.27
C THR A 413 10.78 16.22 -2.71
N PHE A 414 11.55 15.51 -1.87
CA PHE A 414 12.89 15.92 -1.46
C PHE A 414 13.99 15.56 -2.47
N ALA A 415 13.73 14.58 -3.32
CA ALA A 415 14.65 14.12 -4.35
C ALA A 415 14.41 14.82 -5.70
N VAL A 416 13.14 14.99 -6.07
CA VAL A 416 12.70 15.51 -7.37
C VAL A 416 11.56 16.52 -7.15
N PRO A 417 11.54 17.69 -7.83
CA PRO A 417 10.41 18.61 -7.70
C PRO A 417 9.12 17.94 -8.18
N GLY A 418 8.02 18.19 -7.48
CA GLY A 418 6.74 17.63 -7.90
C GLY A 418 5.52 18.28 -7.31
N ILE A 419 4.36 17.83 -7.79
CA ILE A 419 3.04 18.31 -7.37
C ILE A 419 2.16 17.14 -6.92
N HIS A 420 1.38 17.39 -5.86
CA HIS A 420 0.40 16.47 -5.29
C HIS A 420 -0.93 17.21 -5.01
N PRO A 421 -1.71 17.55 -6.05
CA PRO A 421 -2.99 18.20 -5.86
C PRO A 421 -4.06 17.19 -5.45
N TYR A 422 -5.15 17.72 -4.92
CA TYR A 422 -6.34 16.98 -4.59
C TYR A 422 -7.46 17.32 -5.57
N PHE A 423 -8.29 16.34 -5.91
CA PHE A 423 -9.39 16.55 -6.87
C PHE A 423 -10.71 15.96 -6.36
N TYR A 424 -11.80 16.67 -6.62
CA TYR A 424 -13.15 16.25 -6.29
C TYR A 424 -13.56 15.00 -7.05
N ILE A 425 -14.25 14.06 -6.41
CA ILE A 425 -14.73 12.82 -7.05
C ILE A 425 -16.26 12.75 -7.25
N GLY A 426 -16.99 13.84 -7.07
CA GLY A 426 -18.46 13.82 -7.21
C GLY A 426 -19.21 13.45 -5.93
N SER A 427 -18.55 13.49 -4.76
CA SER A 427 -19.13 13.19 -3.46
C SER A 427 -18.47 13.96 -2.32
N ASP A 428 -19.26 14.36 -1.32
CA ASP A 428 -18.79 14.97 -0.06
C ASP A 428 -18.29 13.94 0.97
N ALA A 429 -18.21 12.67 0.59
CA ALA A 429 -17.70 11.61 1.45
C ALA A 429 -16.27 11.92 1.92
N LEU A 430 -15.96 11.54 3.16
CA LEU A 430 -14.64 11.76 3.76
C LEU A 430 -13.74 10.55 3.52
N ASN A 431 -12.45 10.79 3.28
CA ASN A 431 -11.47 9.71 3.12
C ASN A 431 -11.53 8.72 4.30
N HIS A 432 -11.29 7.44 4.01
CA HIS A 432 -11.28 6.32 4.97
C HIS A 432 -12.67 5.95 5.54
N THR A 433 -13.74 6.31 4.84
CA THR A 433 -15.09 5.79 5.13
C THR A 433 -15.60 4.85 4.03
N ASP A 434 -16.59 4.03 4.37
CA ASP A 434 -17.25 3.14 3.42
C ASP A 434 -17.95 3.91 2.29
N GLU A 435 -18.52 5.07 2.61
CA GLU A 435 -19.15 5.97 1.65
C GLU A 435 -18.14 6.49 0.62
N TYR A 436 -16.91 6.79 1.05
CA TYR A 436 -15.87 7.24 0.16
C TYR A 436 -15.38 6.14 -0.76
N ARG A 437 -15.22 4.92 -0.24
CA ARG A 437 -14.92 3.74 -1.05
C ARG A 437 -15.98 3.53 -2.15
N ALA A 438 -17.26 3.67 -1.80
CA ALA A 438 -18.34 3.56 -2.77
C ALA A 438 -18.29 4.70 -3.80
N ALA A 439 -18.08 5.95 -3.36
CA ALA A 439 -18.00 7.11 -4.25
C ALA A 439 -16.82 7.04 -5.22
N ALA A 440 -15.64 6.62 -4.75
CA ALA A 440 -14.44 6.49 -5.59
C ALA A 440 -14.56 5.38 -6.65
N GLY A 441 -15.41 4.38 -6.41
CA GLY A 441 -15.73 3.33 -7.37
C GLY A 441 -16.94 3.61 -8.28
N ASP A 442 -17.60 4.76 -8.12
CA ASP A 442 -18.76 5.16 -8.92
C ASP A 442 -18.32 5.64 -10.32
N GLU A 443 -19.08 5.30 -11.36
CA GLU A 443 -18.79 5.74 -12.74
C GLU A 443 -18.71 7.27 -12.85
N ARG A 444 -19.43 8.02 -12.02
CA ARG A 444 -19.37 9.49 -12.01
C ARG A 444 -18.01 10.02 -11.57
N ALA A 445 -17.27 9.29 -10.74
CA ALA A 445 -15.92 9.68 -10.33
C ALA A 445 -14.94 9.71 -11.52
N GLN A 446 -15.21 8.93 -12.56
CA GLN A 446 -14.33 8.80 -13.72
C GLN A 446 -14.22 10.08 -14.54
N PHE A 447 -15.31 10.83 -14.65
CA PHE A 447 -15.27 12.15 -15.28
C PHE A 447 -14.25 13.06 -14.59
N PHE A 448 -14.26 13.07 -13.25
CA PHE A 448 -13.34 13.91 -12.48
C PHE A 448 -11.90 13.40 -12.51
N ALA A 449 -11.69 12.08 -12.48
CA ALA A 449 -10.38 11.45 -12.64
C ALA A 449 -9.75 11.81 -14.00
N LEU A 450 -10.51 11.70 -15.10
CA LEU A 450 -10.03 12.10 -16.42
C LEU A 450 -9.74 13.61 -16.52
N ARG A 451 -10.58 14.43 -15.87
CA ARG A 451 -10.39 15.89 -15.82
C ARG A 451 -9.06 16.26 -15.14
N VAL A 452 -8.76 15.67 -13.98
CA VAL A 452 -7.47 15.93 -13.29
C VAL A 452 -6.30 15.37 -14.09
N ALA A 453 -6.43 14.19 -14.70
CA ALA A 453 -5.39 13.62 -15.54
C ALA A 453 -5.03 14.55 -16.70
N LYS A 454 -6.04 15.15 -17.34
CA LYS A 454 -5.85 16.15 -18.38
C LYS A 454 -5.19 17.43 -17.85
N ALA A 455 -5.56 17.92 -16.66
CA ALA A 455 -4.92 19.08 -16.04
C ALA A 455 -3.43 18.83 -15.75
N LEU A 456 -3.08 17.64 -15.26
CA LEU A 456 -1.68 17.24 -15.05
C LEU A 456 -0.93 17.17 -16.39
N ALA A 457 -1.53 16.55 -17.42
CA ALA A 457 -0.94 16.48 -18.77
C ALA A 457 -0.73 17.87 -19.40
N MET A 458 -1.68 18.81 -19.23
CA MET A 458 -1.52 20.19 -19.68
C MET A 458 -0.39 20.91 -18.94
N THR A 459 -0.27 20.70 -17.63
CA THR A 459 0.81 21.28 -16.81
C THR A 459 2.18 20.77 -17.25
N ALA A 460 2.24 19.48 -17.55
CA ALA A 460 3.36 18.82 -18.18
C ALA A 460 3.75 19.44 -19.55
N VAL A 461 2.76 19.63 -20.44
CA VAL A 461 2.95 20.29 -21.74
C VAL A 461 3.50 21.70 -21.56
N ASP A 462 2.97 22.48 -20.60
CA ASP A 462 3.48 23.82 -20.29
C ASP A 462 4.98 23.78 -19.98
N LEU A 463 5.43 22.83 -19.13
CA LEU A 463 6.86 22.71 -18.77
C LEU A 463 7.73 22.28 -19.96
N ILE A 464 7.22 21.43 -20.85
CA ILE A 464 7.94 20.94 -22.02
C ILE A 464 8.11 22.06 -23.05
N LEU A 465 7.02 22.76 -23.36
CA LEU A 465 7.01 23.81 -24.40
C LEU A 465 7.70 25.10 -23.94
N HIS A 466 7.79 25.32 -22.63
CA HIS A 466 8.40 26.49 -22.00
C HIS A 466 9.52 26.11 -21.03
N PRO A 467 10.76 25.83 -21.52
CA PRO A 467 11.89 25.41 -20.68
C PRO A 467 12.23 26.38 -19.54
N GLU A 468 11.89 27.66 -19.67
CA GLU A 468 12.01 28.67 -18.62
C GLU A 468 11.14 28.36 -17.38
N LEU A 469 9.98 27.73 -17.57
CA LEU A 469 9.11 27.31 -16.47
C LEU A 469 9.74 26.15 -15.69
N LEU A 470 10.32 25.17 -16.40
CA LEU A 470 11.04 24.07 -15.76
C LEU A 470 12.27 24.57 -14.98
N GLN A 471 13.00 25.56 -15.52
CA GLN A 471 14.09 26.21 -14.78
C GLN A 471 13.60 26.91 -13.52
N LYS A 472 12.46 27.62 -13.59
CA LYS A 472 11.83 28.25 -12.41
C LYS A 472 11.47 27.20 -11.35
N VAL A 473 10.85 26.09 -11.75
CA VAL A 473 10.51 24.95 -10.86
C VAL A 473 11.75 24.40 -10.16
N LYS A 474 12.85 24.14 -10.90
CA LYS A 474 14.10 23.61 -10.34
C LYS A 474 14.79 24.60 -9.38
N GLN A 475 14.74 25.90 -9.69
CA GLN A 475 15.26 26.96 -8.82
C GLN A 475 14.46 27.05 -7.52
N GLU A 476 13.13 27.06 -7.62
CA GLU A 476 12.23 27.09 -6.47
C GLU A 476 12.44 25.85 -5.58
N PHE A 477 12.53 24.67 -6.17
CA PHE A 477 12.82 23.42 -5.46
C PHE A 477 14.11 23.49 -4.65
N THR A 478 15.18 24.01 -5.24
CA THR A 478 16.47 24.16 -4.55
C THR A 478 16.35 25.09 -3.34
N GLU A 479 15.61 26.19 -3.47
CA GLU A 479 15.41 27.15 -2.39
C GLU A 479 14.50 26.60 -1.28
N VAL A 480 13.38 25.97 -1.64
CA VAL A 480 12.44 25.37 -0.68
C VAL A 480 13.11 24.26 0.12
N ARG A 481 13.85 23.35 -0.54
CA ARG A 481 14.61 22.30 0.15
C ARG A 481 15.64 22.88 1.12
N ARG A 482 16.39 23.91 0.69
CA ARG A 482 17.37 24.60 1.54
C ARG A 482 16.73 25.30 2.75
N ARG A 483 15.51 25.83 2.60
CA ARG A 483 14.77 26.42 3.72
C ARG A 483 14.33 25.36 4.72
N GLU A 484 13.84 24.23 4.23
CA GLU A 484 13.43 23.11 5.06
C GLU A 484 14.61 22.51 5.84
N ASP A 485 15.76 22.32 5.19
CA ASP A 485 16.98 21.79 5.84
C ASP A 485 17.54 22.71 6.94
N LYS A 486 17.13 23.99 6.98
CA LYS A 486 17.56 24.97 7.98
C LYS A 486 16.59 25.13 9.15
N ARG A 487 15.40 24.55 9.03
CA ARG A 487 14.36 24.58 10.05
C ARG A 487 14.68 23.62 11.17
#